data_AF-N2BEW3-F1
#
_entry.id   AF-N2BEW3-F1
#
_cell.length_a   1.000
_cell.length_b   1.000
_cell.length_c   1.000
_cell.angle_alpha   90.00
_cell.angle_beta   90.00
_cell.angle_gamma   90.00
#
_symmetry.space_group_name_H-M   'P 1'
#
loop_
_entity.id
_entity.type
_entity.pdbx_description
1 polymer ?
#
loop_
_entity_poly.entity_id
_entity_poly.type
_entity_poly.pdbx_seq_one_letter_code
_entity_poly.pdbx_strand_id
1 'polypeptide(L)'
;MVCLGSYGDEKYTGVLKLLSVLLSSEKEPYEKKQILQEDFHIKMTKELESEVAIMCNLSKGIEEKGIRQGKKEGILTSIRSLMESMGWSAEQAMTALKIPEPEQMQYVNGLKK
;
A
#
# COMPACT_ATOMS: atom_id res chain seq x y z
N MET A 1 -4.38 -7.30 12.21
CA MET A 1 -3.08 -7.64 12.83
C MET A 1 -3.24 -8.98 13.52
N VAL A 2 -2.46 -10.00 13.14
CA VAL A 2 -2.52 -11.32 13.78
C VAL A 2 -1.74 -11.22 15.09
N CYS A 3 -2.39 -11.48 16.23
CA CYS A 3 -1.73 -11.45 17.53
C CYS A 3 -1.00 -12.79 17.75
N LEU A 4 0.34 -12.75 17.76
CA LEU A 4 1.20 -13.95 17.85
C LEU A 4 1.89 -14.08 19.23
N GLY A 5 1.43 -13.32 20.23
CA GLY A 5 2.05 -13.22 21.54
C GLY A 5 2.97 -12.01 21.69
N SER A 6 3.55 -11.84 22.89
CA SER A 6 4.41 -10.72 23.24
C SER A 6 5.89 -11.07 23.12
N TYR A 7 6.69 -10.12 22.63
CA TYR A 7 8.14 -10.26 22.55
C TYR A 7 8.73 -10.42 23.96
N GLY A 8 9.43 -11.52 24.22
CA GLY A 8 10.05 -11.82 25.53
C GLY A 8 9.30 -12.82 26.42
N ASP A 9 8.15 -13.36 25.98
CA ASP A 9 7.53 -14.52 26.63
C ASP A 9 8.38 -15.78 26.37
N GLU A 10 8.57 -16.65 27.36
CA GLU A 10 9.29 -17.94 27.21
C GLU A 10 8.67 -18.82 26.11
N LYS A 11 7.38 -18.65 25.84
CA LYS A 11 6.65 -19.36 24.78
C LYS A 11 6.84 -18.75 23.38
N TYR A 12 7.48 -17.58 23.27
CA TYR A 12 7.77 -16.90 22.02
C TYR A 12 9.00 -17.49 21.32
N THR A 13 8.91 -18.79 21.02
CA THR A 13 9.99 -19.56 20.38
C THR A 13 9.44 -20.40 19.24
N GLY A 14 10.33 -20.97 18.42
CA GLY A 14 9.95 -21.83 17.30
C GLY A 14 9.03 -21.14 16.30
N VAL A 15 7.91 -21.80 15.97
CA VAL A 15 6.97 -21.33 14.92
C VAL A 15 6.36 -19.96 15.21
N LEU A 16 6.14 -19.60 16.47
CA LEU A 16 5.56 -18.30 16.82
C LEU A 16 6.53 -17.16 16.51
N LYS A 17 7.81 -17.34 16.85
CA LYS A 17 8.88 -16.39 16.49
C LYS A 17 9.10 -16.35 14.97
N LEU A 18 8.98 -17.47 14.27
CA LEU A 18 9.11 -17.51 12.82
C LEU A 18 8.00 -16.70 12.14
N LEU A 19 6.75 -16.96 12.52
CA LEU A 19 5.58 -16.28 11.96
C LEU A 19 5.60 -14.79 12.28
N SER A 20 6.03 -14.39 13.47
CA SER A 20 6.11 -12.98 13.84
C SER A 20 7.19 -12.22 13.06
N VAL A 21 8.29 -12.87 12.71
CA VAL A 21 9.32 -12.30 11.83
C VAL A 21 8.78 -12.13 10.42
N LEU A 22 8.19 -13.20 9.86
CA LEU A 22 7.66 -13.18 8.48
C LEU A 22 6.54 -12.15 8.31
N LEU A 23 5.59 -12.11 9.25
CA LEU A 23 4.38 -11.28 9.17
C LEU A 23 4.55 -9.87 9.76
N SER A 24 5.72 -9.53 10.31
CA SER A 24 5.98 -8.18 10.83
C SER A 24 5.92 -7.14 9.72
N SER A 25 5.16 -6.07 9.95
CA SER A 25 5.17 -4.86 9.11
C SER A 25 6.29 -3.88 9.49
N GLU A 26 6.96 -4.09 10.61
CA GLU A 26 8.00 -3.19 11.14
C GLU A 26 9.42 -3.67 10.80
N LYS A 27 9.60 -4.98 10.58
CA LYS A 27 10.91 -5.55 10.25
C LYS A 27 11.21 -5.38 8.77
N GLU A 28 12.38 -4.84 8.47
CA GLU A 28 12.83 -4.68 7.10
C GLU A 28 13.15 -6.04 6.44
N PRO A 29 13.08 -6.16 5.11
CA PRO A 29 13.36 -7.41 4.42
C PRO A 29 14.73 -8.00 4.78
N TYR A 30 15.75 -7.15 4.95
CA TYR A 30 17.10 -7.59 5.33
C TYR A 30 17.13 -8.21 6.73
N GLU A 31 16.48 -7.57 7.71
CA GLU A 31 16.41 -8.07 9.08
C GLU A 31 15.69 -9.43 9.13
N LYS A 32 14.58 -9.57 8.37
CA LYS A 32 13.88 -10.86 8.25
C LYS A 32 14.79 -11.95 7.69
N LYS A 33 15.58 -11.66 6.66
CA LYS A 33 16.55 -12.61 6.07
C LYS A 33 17.58 -13.08 7.10
N GLN A 34 18.16 -12.15 7.87
CA GLN A 34 19.13 -12.49 8.92
C GLN A 34 18.51 -13.43 9.96
N ILE A 35 17.34 -13.09 10.48
CA ILE A 35 16.67 -13.91 11.50
C ILE A 35 16.30 -15.30 10.96
N LEU A 36 15.78 -15.39 9.73
CA LEU A 36 15.46 -16.68 9.10
C LEU A 36 16.71 -17.57 8.96
N GLN A 37 17.86 -16.98 8.62
CA GLN A 37 19.10 -17.73 8.44
C GLN A 37 19.77 -18.10 9.77
N GLU A 38 19.89 -17.16 10.69
CA GLU A 38 20.67 -17.31 11.92
C GLU A 38 19.88 -18.07 12.98
N ASP A 39 18.60 -17.74 13.19
CA ASP A 39 17.79 -18.31 14.28
C ASP A 39 17.04 -19.58 13.87
N PHE A 40 16.69 -19.71 12.59
CA PHE A 40 15.90 -20.83 12.08
C PHE A 40 16.66 -21.73 11.11
N HIS A 41 17.92 -21.39 10.79
CA HIS A 41 18.76 -22.13 9.85
C HIS A 41 18.09 -22.34 8.48
N ILE A 42 17.22 -21.41 8.08
CA ILE A 42 16.59 -21.40 6.76
C ILE A 42 17.57 -20.73 5.80
N LYS A 43 18.15 -21.53 4.90
CA LYS A 43 19.11 -21.03 3.91
C LYS A 43 18.46 -19.99 2.99
N MET A 44 18.98 -18.77 2.98
CA MET A 44 18.51 -17.71 2.08
C MET A 44 19.02 -17.94 0.66
N THR A 45 18.24 -18.64 -0.16
CA THR A 45 18.50 -18.73 -1.61
C THR A 45 18.03 -17.45 -2.30
N LYS A 46 18.50 -17.20 -3.53
CA LYS A 46 18.09 -16.03 -4.31
C LYS A 46 16.56 -16.00 -4.53
N GLU A 47 15.96 -17.16 -4.73
CA GLU A 47 14.52 -17.33 -4.91
C GLU A 47 13.77 -16.95 -3.64
N LEU A 48 14.16 -17.52 -2.49
CA LEU A 48 13.51 -17.23 -1.20
C LEU A 48 13.69 -15.77 -0.79
N GLU A 49 14.87 -15.19 -1.05
CA GLU A 49 15.11 -13.77 -0.83
C GLU A 49 14.19 -12.87 -1.66
N SER A 50 13.92 -13.26 -2.90
CA SER A 50 13.00 -12.54 -3.80
C SER A 50 11.56 -12.64 -3.28
N GLU A 51 11.12 -13.83 -2.87
CA GLU A 51 9.76 -14.04 -2.34
C GLU A 51 9.51 -13.24 -1.05
N VAL A 52 10.47 -13.22 -0.12
CA VAL A 52 10.39 -12.42 1.11
C VAL A 52 10.32 -10.92 0.78
N ALA A 53 11.11 -10.46 -0.19
CA ALA A 53 11.08 -9.06 -0.62
C ALA A 53 9.75 -8.67 -1.27
N ILE A 54 9.19 -9.54 -2.12
CA ILE A 54 7.88 -9.33 -2.77
C ILE A 54 6.79 -9.24 -1.69
N MET A 55 6.77 -10.15 -0.73
CA MET A 55 5.80 -10.15 0.36
C MET A 55 5.87 -8.85 1.19
N CYS A 56 7.07 -8.39 1.53
CA CYS A 56 7.23 -7.15 2.31
C CYS A 56 6.79 -5.90 1.54
N ASN A 57 6.93 -5.89 0.21
CA ASN A 57 6.52 -4.77 -0.63
C ASN A 57 5.05 -4.83 -1.08
N LEU A 58 4.37 -5.97 -0.90
CA LEU A 58 2.99 -6.16 -1.34
C LEU A 58 2.03 -5.21 -0.62
N SER A 59 2.14 -5.09 0.71
CA SER A 59 1.30 -4.18 1.51
C SER A 59 1.46 -2.73 1.07
N LYS A 60 2.71 -2.29 0.87
CA LYS A 60 3.04 -0.96 0.35
C LYS A 60 2.44 -0.72 -1.03
N GLY A 61 2.55 -1.69 -1.94
CA GLY A 61 1.95 -1.60 -3.27
C GLY A 61 0.42 -1.48 -3.25
N ILE A 62 -0.25 -2.19 -2.34
CA ILE A 62 -1.69 -2.09 -2.13
C ILE A 62 -2.07 -0.73 -1.54
N GLU A 63 -1.35 -0.25 -0.53
CA GLU A 63 -1.57 1.06 0.09
C GLU A 63 -1.40 2.20 -0.92
N GLU A 64 -0.28 2.22 -1.67
CA GLU A 64 -0.02 3.23 -2.70
C GLU A 64 -1.09 3.21 -3.81
N LYS A 65 -1.53 2.02 -4.22
CA LYS A 65 -2.63 1.87 -5.19
C LYS A 65 -3.94 2.42 -4.62
N GLY A 66 -4.25 2.11 -3.36
CA GLY A 66 -5.43 2.61 -2.65
C GLY A 66 -5.43 4.12 -2.53
N ILE A 67 -4.31 4.72 -2.11
CA ILE A 67 -4.15 6.18 -2.03
C ILE A 67 -4.35 6.83 -3.40
N ARG A 68 -3.75 6.26 -4.46
CA ARG A 68 -3.90 6.78 -5.83
C ARG A 68 -5.36 6.74 -6.30
N GLN A 69 -6.04 5.63 -6.04
CA GLN A 69 -7.45 5.48 -6.39
C GLN A 69 -8.35 6.42 -5.58
N GLY A 70 -8.16 6.50 -4.27
CA GLY A 70 -8.94 7.39 -3.39
C GLY A 70 -8.76 8.87 -3.75
N LYS A 71 -7.54 9.31 -4.06
CA LYS A 71 -7.29 10.67 -4.57
C LYS A 71 -8.05 10.94 -5.86
N LYS A 72 -8.03 9.98 -6.80
CA LYS A 72 -8.75 10.11 -8.08
C LYS A 72 -10.26 10.21 -7.87
N GLU A 73 -10.83 9.37 -7.01
CA GLU A 73 -12.26 9.36 -6.68
C GLU A 73 -12.68 10.65 -5.95
N GLY A 74 -11.84 11.14 -5.02
CA GLY A 74 -12.06 12.41 -4.34
C GLY A 74 -12.09 13.59 -5.31
N ILE A 75 -11.14 13.66 -6.25
CA ILE A 75 -11.11 14.70 -7.27
C ILE A 75 -12.34 14.64 -8.19
N LEU A 76 -12.74 13.44 -8.63
CA LEU A 76 -13.98 13.27 -9.42
C LEU A 76 -15.21 13.78 -8.67
N THR A 77 -15.31 13.46 -7.38
CA THR A 77 -16.42 13.91 -6.53
C THR A 77 -16.43 15.43 -6.40
N SER A 78 -15.26 16.05 -6.21
CA SER A 78 -15.14 17.51 -6.17
C SER A 78 -15.55 18.16 -7.49
N ILE A 79 -15.14 17.60 -8.64
CA ILE A 79 -15.53 18.11 -9.96
C ILE A 79 -17.06 18.04 -10.12
N ARG A 80 -17.68 16.90 -9.82
CA ARG A 80 -19.15 16.74 -9.91
C ARG A 80 -19.88 17.73 -9.00
N SER A 81 -19.40 17.87 -7.76
CA SER A 81 -19.99 18.80 -6.79
C SER A 81 -19.95 20.25 -7.29
N LEU A 82 -18.85 20.67 -7.92
CA LEU A 82 -18.73 22.02 -8.50
C LEU A 82 -19.66 22.20 -9.72
N MET A 83 -19.78 21.17 -10.56
CA MET A 83 -20.71 21.20 -11.69
C MET A 83 -22.17 21.33 -11.21
N GLU A 84 -22.56 20.58 -10.19
CA GLU A 84 -23.92 20.58 -9.64
C GLU A 84 -24.25 21.87 -8.86
N SER A 85 -23.34 22.33 -7.99
CA SER A 85 -23.60 23.47 -7.10
C SER A 85 -23.40 24.82 -7.75
N MET A 86 -22.44 24.94 -8.67
CA MET A 86 -22.07 26.21 -9.31
C MET A 86 -22.52 26.29 -10.78
N GLY A 87 -23.04 25.20 -11.35
CA GLY A 87 -23.38 25.12 -12.77
C GLY A 87 -22.17 25.17 -13.70
N TRP A 88 -20.97 24.87 -13.18
CA TRP A 88 -19.73 24.93 -13.96
C TRP A 88 -19.63 23.79 -14.97
N SER A 89 -18.90 24.03 -16.07
CA SER A 89 -18.43 22.95 -16.93
C SER A 89 -17.36 22.13 -16.20
N ALA A 90 -17.15 20.88 -16.65
CA ALA A 90 -16.06 20.05 -16.13
C ALA A 90 -14.69 20.74 -16.27
N GLU A 91 -14.46 21.47 -17.36
CA GLU A 91 -13.23 22.22 -17.61
C GLU A 91 -13.05 23.37 -16.60
N GLN A 92 -14.11 24.14 -16.34
CA GLN A 92 -14.10 25.21 -15.33
C GLN A 92 -13.82 24.64 -13.93
N ALA A 93 -14.47 23.53 -13.57
CA ALA A 93 -14.24 22.87 -12.29
C ALA A 93 -12.81 22.32 -12.16
N MET A 94 -12.26 21.68 -13.19
CA MET A 94 -10.87 21.18 -13.18
C MET A 94 -9.86 22.33 -13.10
N THR A 95 -10.14 23.45 -13.78
CA THR A 95 -9.33 24.66 -13.72
C THR A 95 -9.34 25.28 -12.32
N ALA A 96 -10.52 25.37 -11.69
CA ALA A 96 -10.67 25.87 -10.32
C ALA A 96 -9.95 24.98 -9.29
N LEU A 97 -9.96 23.66 -9.51
CA LEU A 97 -9.20 22.68 -8.71
C LEU A 97 -7.70 22.66 -9.04
N LYS A 98 -7.24 23.48 -9.99
CA LYS A 98 -5.84 23.58 -10.44
C LYS A 98 -5.26 22.24 -10.92
N ILE A 99 -6.08 21.44 -11.60
CA ILE A 99 -5.64 20.16 -12.15
C ILE A 99 -4.84 20.42 -13.43
N PRO A 100 -3.58 19.95 -13.52
CA PRO A 100 -2.76 20.12 -14.72
C PRO A 100 -3.42 19.51 -15.97
N GLU A 101 -3.35 20.20 -17.12
CA GLU A 101 -3.94 19.72 -18.39
C GLU A 101 -3.60 18.27 -18.74
N PRO A 102 -2.35 17.78 -18.58
CA PRO A 102 -2.01 16.38 -18.88
C PRO A 102 -2.80 15.36 -18.04
N GLU A 103 -3.25 15.78 -16.85
CA GLU A 103 -4.01 14.94 -15.92
C GLU A 103 -5.52 15.08 -16.09
N GLN A 104 -6.02 16.03 -16.88
CA GLN A 104 -7.47 16.24 -16.99
C GLN A 104 -8.17 15.09 -17.74
N MET A 105 -7.50 14.46 -18.71
CA MET A 105 -8.08 13.40 -19.54
C MET A 105 -8.56 12.19 -18.71
N GLN A 106 -7.85 11.83 -17.63
CA GLN A 106 -8.25 10.71 -16.76
C GLN A 106 -9.53 11.00 -15.95
N TYR A 107 -9.88 12.27 -15.75
CA TYR A 107 -11.09 12.68 -15.05
C TYR A 107 -12.27 12.81 -16.01
N VAL A 108 -12.04 13.30 -17.24
CA VAL A 108 -13.07 13.33 -18.29
C VAL A 108 -13.68 11.95 -18.54
N ASN A 109 -12.85 10.91 -18.60
CA ASN A 109 -13.34 9.54 -18.75
C ASN A 109 -14.16 9.05 -17.53
N GLY A 110 -13.82 9.50 -16.33
CA GLY A 110 -14.53 9.16 -15.09
C GLY A 110 -15.85 9.92 -14.89
N LEU A 111 -16.04 11.06 -15.58
CA LEU A 111 -17.28 11.84 -15.55
C LEU A 111 -18.35 11.32 -16.52
N LYS A 112 -17.97 10.48 -17.48
CA LYS A 112 -18.90 9.82 -18.43
C LYS A 112 -19.62 8.59 -17.85
N LYS A 113 -19.25 8.17 -16.64
CA LYS A 113 -19.89 7.09 -15.87
C LYS A 113 -20.84 7.66 -14.83
#